data_AF-A0A844MSS4-F1
#
_entry.id   AF-A0A844MSS4-F1
#
_cell.length_a   1.000
_cell.length_b   1.000
_cell.length_c   1.000
_cell.angle_alpha   90.00
_cell.angle_beta   90.00
_cell.angle_gamma   90.00
#
_symmetry.space_group_name_H-M   'P 1'
#
loop_
_entity.id
_entity.type
_entity.pdbx_description
1 polymer ?
#
loop_
_entity_poly.entity_id
_entity_poly.type
_entity_poly.pdbx_seq_one_letter_code
_entity_poly.pdbx_strand_id
1 'polypeptide(L)' 'MCLEREGYWVTEAQNGEEAIALCQTLRPDTVLLDATIAGMSGFECCSQLRTIPNW' A
#
# COMPACT_ATOMS: atom_id res chain seq x y z
N MET A 1 -8.89 -11.23 -4.68
CA MET A 1 -9.25 -12.61 -5.11
C MET A 1 -8.09 -13.52 -5.54
N CYS A 2 -7.20 -13.14 -6.48
CA CYS A 2 -6.08 -14.06 -6.85
C CYS A 2 -5.12 -14.30 -5.69
N LEU A 3 -4.61 -13.23 -5.07
CA LEU A 3 -3.69 -13.33 -3.92
C LEU A 3 -4.34 -14.01 -2.70
N GLU A 4 -5.60 -13.70 -2.39
CA GLU A 4 -6.31 -14.37 -1.29
C GLU A 4 -6.44 -15.88 -1.50
N ARG A 5 -6.63 -16.33 -2.75
CA ARG A 5 -6.67 -17.76 -3.09
C ARG A 5 -5.34 -18.46 -2.91
N GLU A 6 -4.23 -17.73 -3.07
CA GLU A 6 -2.87 -18.21 -2.81
C GLU A 6 -2.50 -18.12 -1.30
N GLY A 7 -3.46 -17.74 -0.43
CA GLY A 7 -3.29 -17.73 1.02
C GLY A 7 -2.79 -16.42 1.61
N TYR A 8 -2.69 -15.34 0.83
CA TYR A 8 -2.32 -14.02 1.34
C TYR A 8 -3.50 -13.32 2.01
N TRP A 9 -3.26 -12.62 3.12
CA TRP A 9 -4.21 -11.63 3.63
C TRP A 9 -4.07 -10.36 2.77
N VAL A 10 -5.15 -9.97 2.11
CA VAL A 10 -5.15 -8.78 1.25
C VAL A 10 -6.02 -7.69 1.87
N THR A 11 -5.57 -6.44 1.77
CA THR A 11 -6.37 -5.26 2.06
C THR A 11 -6.16 -4.27 0.92
N GLU A 12 -7.25 -3.64 0.49
CA GLU A 12 -7.25 -2.71 -0.64
C GLU A 12 -7.32 -1.27 -0.15
N ALA A 13 -6.67 -0.36 -0.87
CA ALA A 13 -6.72 1.09 -0.65
C ALA A 13 -7.20 1.76 -1.94
N GLN A 14 -8.07 2.77 -1.82
CA GLN A 14 -8.67 3.47 -2.96
C GLN A 14 -7.82 4.65 -3.46
N ASN A 15 -6.88 5.12 -2.65
CA ASN A 15 -5.97 6.22 -2.97
C ASN A 15 -4.67 6.13 -2.16
N GLY A 16 -3.69 6.98 -2.46
CA GLY A 16 -2.38 6.95 -1.81
C GLY A 16 -2.41 7.31 -0.32
N GLU A 17 -3.31 8.20 0.09
CA GLU A 17 -3.44 8.62 1.50
C GLU A 17 -3.96 7.46 2.36
N GLU A 18 -4.99 6.77 1.88
CA GLU A 18 -5.52 5.56 2.52
C GLU A 18 -4.47 4.45 2.57
N ALA A 19 -3.70 4.25 1.50
CA ALA A 19 -2.63 3.26 1.46
C ALA A 19 -1.57 3.51 2.54
N ILE A 20 -1.18 4.77 2.75
CA ILE A 20 -0.21 5.15 3.79
C ILE A 20 -0.78 4.89 5.19
N ALA A 21 -2.04 5.28 5.45
CA ALA A 21 -2.69 5.03 6.73
C ALA A 21 -2.81 3.53 7.05
N LEU A 22 -3.16 2.71 6.05
CA LEU A 22 -3.24 1.27 6.19
C LEU A 22 -1.85 0.64 6.42
N CYS A 23 -0.81 1.08 5.73
CA CYS A 23 0.54 0.54 5.93
C CYS A 23 1.08 0.82 7.33
N GLN A 24 0.78 1.99 7.91
CA GLN A 24 1.21 2.33 9.28
C GLN A 24 0.55 1.47 10.35
N THR A 25 -0.68 1.00 10.09
CA THR A 25 -1.49 0.23 11.06
C THR A 25 -1.32 -1.27 10.87
N LEU A 26 -1.39 -1.75 9.63
CA LEU A 26 -1.37 -3.17 9.30
C LEU A 26 0.05 -3.73 9.11
N ARG A 27 1.03 -2.88 8.78
CA ARG A 27 2.43 -3.25 8.50
C ARG A 27 2.54 -4.48 7.58
N PRO A 28 2.05 -4.39 6.33
CA PRO A 28 2.07 -5.52 5.42
C PRO A 28 3.51 -5.90 5.03
N ASP A 29 3.73 -7.19 4.75
CA ASP A 29 5.01 -7.69 4.23
C ASP A 29 5.27 -7.23 2.78
N THR A 30 4.21 -6.91 2.03
CA THR A 30 4.31 -6.50 0.62
C THR A 30 3.19 -5.52 0.26
N VAL A 31 3.55 -4.49 -0.51
CA VAL A 31 2.61 -3.51 -1.07
C VAL A 31 2.65 -3.59 -2.59
N LEU A 32 1.51 -3.86 -3.20
CA LEU A 32 1.31 -3.74 -4.64
C LEU A 32 0.66 -2.39 -4.94
N LEU A 33 1.30 -1.58 -5.78
CA LEU A 33 0.91 -0.19 -6.00
C LEU A 33 0.79 0.11 -7.50
N ASP A 34 -0.29 0.79 -7.88
CA ASP A 34 -0.44 1.33 -9.23
C ASP A 34 0.47 2.55 -9.42
N ALA A 35 1.11 2.68 -10.58
CA ALA A 35 1.93 3.83 -10.93
C ALA A 35 1.12 5.13 -11.02
N THR A 36 -0.14 5.01 -11.45
CA THR A 36 -1.10 6.12 -11.52
C THR A 36 -2.28 5.84 -10.61
N ILE A 37 -2.41 6.62 -9.56
CA ILE A 37 -3.45 6.49 -8.53
C ILE A 37 -4.12 7.84 -8.34
N ALA A 38 -5.38 7.84 -7.91
CA ALA A 38 -6.12 9.09 -7.73
C ALA A 38 -5.48 9.94 -6.61
N GLY A 39 -5.31 11.23 -6.86
CA GLY A 39 -4.79 12.20 -5.89
C GLY A 39 -3.25 12.33 -5.87
N MET A 40 -2.50 11.25 -6.07
CA MET A 40 -1.02 11.29 -6.12
C MET A 40 -0.44 10.20 -7.03
N SER A 41 0.82 10.32 -7.45
CA SER A 41 1.48 9.24 -8.16
C SER A 41 1.81 8.06 -7.24
N GLY A 42 1.81 6.84 -7.77
CA GLY A 42 2.31 5.67 -7.04
C GLY A 42 3.76 5.81 -6.60
N PHE A 43 4.59 6.53 -7.37
CA PHE A 43 5.97 6.78 -6.98
C PHE A 43 6.07 7.71 -5.77
N GLU A 44 5.19 8.71 -5.66
CA GLU A 44 5.12 9.61 -4.50
C GLU A 44 4.66 8.84 -3.26
N CYS A 45 3.60 8.04 -3.38
CA CYS A 45 3.13 7.16 -2.32
C CYS A 45 4.24 6.20 -1.85
N CYS A 46 4.93 5.53 -2.78
CA CYS A 46 6.06 4.64 -2.47
C CYS A 46 7.21 5.39 -1.75
N SER A 47 7.51 6.62 -2.17
CA SER A 47 8.51 7.46 -1.50
C SER A 47 8.11 7.76 -0.05
N GLN A 48 6.84 8.11 0.20
CA GLN A 48 6.34 8.38 1.55
C GLN A 48 6.33 7.12 2.42
N LEU A 49 5.89 5.98 1.88
CA LEU A 49 5.91 4.69 2.58
C LEU A 49 7.32 4.32 3.07
N ARG A 50 8.36 4.61 2.28
CA ARG A 50 9.76 4.36 2.68
C ARG A 50 10.26 5.23 3.82
N THR A 51 9.56 6.31 4.15
CA THR A 51 9.91 7.17 5.29
C THR A 51 9.31 6.65 6.60
N ILE A 52 8.44 5.64 6.57
CA ILE A 52 7.86 5.04 7.77
C ILE A 52 8.98 4.35 8.56
N PRO A 53 9.28 4.82 9.78
CA PRO A 53 10.37 4.28 10.58
C PRO A 53 10.01 2.89 11.12
N ASN A 54 10.99 1.99 11.11
CA ASN A 54 10.88 0.62 11.61
C ASN A 54 9.72 -0.14 10.96
N TRP A 55 9.68 -0.20 9.63
CA TRP A 55 8.79 -1.13 8.91
C TRP A 55 8.90 -2.53 9.51
#